data_AF-A0AA88U3W1-F1
#
_entry.id   AF-A0AA88U3W1-F1
#
_cell.length_a   1.000
_cell.length_b   1.000
_cell.length_c   1.000
_cell.angle_alpha   90.00
_cell.angle_beta   90.00
_cell.angle_gamma   90.00
#
_symmetry.space_group_name_H-M   'P 1'
#
loop_
_entity.id
_entity.type
_entity.pdbx_description
1 polymer ?
#
loop_
_entity_poly.entity_id
_entity_poly.type
_entity_poly.pdbx_seq_one_letter_code
_entity_poly.pdbx_strand_id
1 'polypeptide(L)'
;MTNRICSTYWDRCNCSSVLPFIADERTIMYRERFAGMYSSWAYSFAQVTVEIPYIFLQAALFVIITYPAIDFYCSLYKIFWYFYTMFSTLLYFTYLGMLLVSITPNFQVASVLASFCYTVLNLFSGFLIPAPVSQL
;
A
#
# COMPACT_ATOMS: atom_id res chain seq x y z
N MET A 1 -20.31 1.65 -3.20
CA MET A 1 -19.66 1.88 -1.89
C MET A 1 -18.84 0.67 -1.44
N THR A 2 -19.31 -0.56 -1.67
CA THR A 2 -18.63 -1.82 -1.29
C THR A 2 -17.19 -1.97 -1.82
N ASN A 3 -16.91 -1.55 -3.06
CA ASN A 3 -15.58 -1.73 -3.67
C ASN A 3 -14.48 -0.86 -3.05
N ARG A 4 -14.82 0.32 -2.51
CA ARG A 4 -13.85 1.18 -1.83
C ARG A 4 -13.53 0.66 -0.42
N ILE A 5 -14.50 0.06 0.28
CA ILE A 5 -14.25 -0.58 1.58
C ILE A 5 -13.35 -1.81 1.40
N CYS A 6 -13.59 -2.60 0.35
CA CYS A 6 -12.77 -3.78 0.03
C CYS A 6 -11.34 -3.40 -0.39
N SER A 7 -11.16 -2.34 -1.20
CA SER A 7 -9.81 -1.87 -1.55
C SER A 7 -9.05 -1.37 -0.31
N THR A 8 -9.66 -0.51 0.51
CA THR A 8 -9.00 0.01 1.72
C THR A 8 -8.67 -1.09 2.73
N TYR A 9 -9.49 -2.15 2.80
CA TYR A 9 -9.19 -3.31 3.64
C TYR A 9 -7.97 -4.08 3.11
N TRP A 10 -7.93 -4.33 1.80
CA TRP A 10 -6.81 -4.99 1.12
C TRP A 10 -5.51 -4.20 1.26
N ASP A 11 -5.57 -2.88 1.10
CA ASP A 11 -4.43 -1.96 1.29
C ASP A 11 -3.87 -2.06 2.72
N ARG A 12 -4.76 -2.19 3.72
CA ARG A 12 -4.37 -2.32 5.13
C ARG A 12 -3.67 -3.65 5.41
N CYS A 13 -4.18 -4.75 4.87
CA CYS A 13 -3.57 -6.07 4.99
C CYS A 13 -2.16 -6.10 4.36
N ASN A 14 -1.98 -5.50 3.19
CA ASN A 14 -0.68 -5.41 2.54
C ASN A 14 0.38 -4.70 3.37
N CYS A 15 0.01 -3.59 3.97
CA CYS A 15 0.93 -2.83 4.79
C CYS A 15 1.33 -3.61 6.05
N SER A 16 0.36 -4.31 6.68
CA SER A 16 0.63 -5.18 7.82
C SER A 16 1.51 -6.39 7.50
N SER A 17 1.51 -6.89 6.27
CA SER A 17 2.40 -7.98 5.84
C SER A 17 3.81 -7.50 5.49
N VAL A 18 3.96 -6.27 4.98
CA VAL A 18 5.27 -5.69 4.62
C VAL A 18 6.03 -5.20 5.86
N LEU A 19 5.33 -4.70 6.88
CA LEU A 19 5.90 -4.23 8.16
C LEU A 19 6.88 -5.23 8.83
N PRO A 20 6.55 -6.52 9.03
CA PRO A 20 7.45 -7.48 9.68
C PRO A 20 8.60 -7.93 8.76
N PHE A 21 8.35 -8.02 7.46
CA PHE A 21 9.36 -8.39 6.46
C PHE A 21 10.54 -7.41 6.50
N ILE A 22 10.25 -6.11 6.49
CA ILE A 22 11.27 -5.05 6.55
C ILE A 22 11.98 -5.02 7.91
N ALA A 23 11.31 -5.40 8.99
CA ALA A 23 11.90 -5.44 10.32
C ALA A 23 12.97 -6.55 10.46
N ASP A 24 12.70 -7.73 9.90
CA ASP A 24 13.66 -8.83 9.89
C ASP A 24 14.86 -8.54 8.97
N GLU A 25 14.59 -7.99 7.80
CA GLU A 25 15.59 -7.57 6.82
C GLU A 25 16.59 -6.55 7.37
N ARG A 26 16.14 -5.61 8.21
CA ARG A 26 17.03 -4.65 8.89
C ARG A 26 18.04 -5.31 9.81
N THR A 27 17.62 -6.34 10.54
CA THR A 27 18.50 -7.05 11.48
C THR A 27 19.68 -7.70 10.75
N ILE A 28 19.44 -8.16 9.52
CA ILE A 28 20.45 -8.72 8.63
C ILE A 28 21.35 -7.61 8.07
N MET A 29 20.77 -6.50 7.61
CA MET A 29 21.51 -5.35 7.08
C MET A 29 22.51 -4.78 8.09
N TYR A 30 22.13 -4.68 9.37
CA TYR A 30 23.08 -4.23 10.40
C TYR A 30 24.30 -5.15 10.50
N ARG A 31 24.10 -6.47 10.45
CA ARG A 31 25.19 -7.45 10.52
C ARG A 31 26.12 -7.40 9.30
N GLU A 32 25.56 -7.35 8.10
CA GLU A 32 26.35 -7.29 6.86
C GLU A 32 27.03 -5.93 6.65
N ARG A 33 26.46 -4.85 7.19
CA ARG A 33 27.06 -3.52 7.19
C ARG A 33 28.31 -3.45 8.08
N PHE A 34 28.29 -4.10 9.24
CA PHE A 34 29.50 -4.19 10.08
C PHE A 34 30.60 -5.04 9.44
N ALA A 35 30.24 -5.99 8.56
CA ALA A 35 31.19 -6.76 7.75
C ALA A 35 31.71 -5.99 6.51
N GLY A 36 31.18 -4.80 6.21
CA GLY A 36 31.63 -3.95 5.11
C GLY A 36 31.29 -4.46 3.71
N MET A 37 30.33 -5.38 3.57
CA MET A 37 30.08 -6.08 2.31
C MET A 37 29.20 -5.31 1.29
N TYR A 38 28.27 -4.46 1.74
CA TYR A 38 27.34 -3.74 0.84
C TYR A 38 27.09 -2.28 1.27
N SER A 39 26.83 -1.42 0.28
CA SER A 39 26.40 -0.04 0.48
C SER A 39 24.89 0.03 0.79
N SER A 40 24.49 0.83 1.78
CA SER A 40 23.09 0.99 2.20
C SER A 40 22.14 1.41 1.07
N TRP A 41 22.66 2.12 0.06
CA TRP A 41 21.86 2.62 -1.05
C TRP A 41 21.48 1.51 -2.02
N ALA A 42 22.42 0.60 -2.31
CA ALA A 42 22.17 -0.54 -3.19
C ALA A 42 21.11 -1.48 -2.60
N TYR A 43 21.12 -1.65 -1.27
CA TYR A 43 20.11 -2.43 -0.55
C TYR A 43 18.70 -1.83 -0.70
N SER A 44 18.55 -0.52 -0.49
CA SER A 44 17.25 0.15 -0.64
C SER A 44 16.70 0.07 -2.06
N PHE A 45 17.55 0.16 -3.09
CA PHE A 45 17.12 0.00 -4.48
C PHE A 45 16.71 -1.44 -4.82
N ALA A 46 17.43 -2.43 -4.30
CA ALA A 46 17.07 -3.84 -4.49
C ALA A 46 15.68 -4.13 -3.89
N GLN A 47 15.45 -3.65 -2.68
CA GLN A 47 14.17 -3.80 -1.99
C GLN A 47 13.01 -3.19 -2.79
N VAL A 48 13.15 -1.93 -3.23
CA VAL A 48 12.13 -1.27 -4.05
C VAL A 48 11.85 -2.02 -5.35
N THR A 49 12.89 -2.61 -5.97
CA THR A 49 12.76 -3.34 -7.23
C THR A 49 11.97 -4.65 -7.08
N VAL A 50 12.11 -5.34 -5.95
CA VAL A 50 11.39 -6.60 -5.67
C VAL A 50 9.90 -6.33 -5.38
N GLU A 51 9.56 -5.17 -4.83
CA GLU A 51 8.17 -4.79 -4.51
C GLU A 51 7.35 -4.44 -5.76
N ILE A 52 7.95 -3.83 -6.79
CA ILE A 52 7.25 -3.43 -8.03
C ILE A 52 6.49 -4.60 -8.71
N PRO A 53 7.11 -5.77 -8.99
CA PRO A 53 6.40 -6.87 -9.63
C PRO A 53 5.31 -7.47 -8.73
N TYR A 54 5.51 -7.45 -7.40
CA TYR A 54 4.54 -7.96 -6.44
C TYR A 54 3.26 -7.12 -6.45
N ILE A 55 3.41 -5.79 -6.38
CA ILE A 55 2.31 -4.82 -6.43
C ILE A 55 1.59 -4.89 -7.78
N PHE A 56 2.34 -5.07 -8.88
CA PHE A 56 1.75 -5.20 -10.22
C PHE A 56 0.84 -6.43 -10.32
N LEU A 57 1.32 -7.59 -9.87
CA LEU A 57 0.56 -8.84 -9.91
C LEU A 57 -0.67 -8.75 -8.99
N GLN A 58 -0.51 -8.12 -7.83
CA GLN A 58 -1.61 -7.90 -6.89
C GLN A 58 -2.68 -6.95 -7.44
N ALA A 59 -2.28 -5.84 -8.08
CA ALA A 59 -3.22 -4.92 -8.73
C ALA A 59 -3.97 -5.63 -9.87
N ALA A 60 -3.30 -6.48 -10.63
CA ALA A 60 -3.92 -7.25 -11.71
C ALA A 60 -4.97 -8.24 -11.18
N LEU A 61 -4.64 -9.01 -10.14
CA LEU A 61 -5.58 -9.92 -9.47
C LEU A 61 -6.80 -9.17 -8.93
N PHE A 62 -6.59 -8.00 -8.31
CA PHE A 62 -7.68 -7.21 -7.77
C PHE A 62 -8.63 -6.71 -8.86
N VAL A 63 -8.11 -6.24 -10.00
CA VAL A 63 -8.94 -5.83 -11.14
C VAL A 63 -9.70 -7.01 -11.74
N ILE A 64 -9.08 -8.18 -11.88
CA ILE A 64 -9.74 -9.37 -12.43
C ILE A 64 -10.93 -9.82 -11.56
N ILE A 65 -10.83 -9.70 -10.24
CA ILE A 65 -11.90 -10.11 -9.31
C ILE A 65 -12.99 -9.05 -9.22
N THR A 66 -12.62 -7.78 -9.10
CA THR A 66 -13.59 -6.70 -8.85
C THR A 66 -14.33 -6.26 -10.11
N TYR A 67 -13.72 -6.35 -11.29
CA TYR A 67 -14.35 -5.93 -12.54
C TYR A 67 -15.63 -6.72 -12.90
N PRO A 68 -15.65 -8.07 -12.87
CA PRO A 68 -16.88 -8.84 -13.08
C PRO A 68 -17.87 -8.70 -11.93
N ALA A 69 -17.43 -8.42 -10.70
CA ALA A 69 -18.32 -8.22 -9.55
C ALA A 69 -19.20 -6.96 -9.64
N ILE A 70 -18.92 -6.05 -10.58
CA ILE A 70 -19.64 -4.78 -10.74
C ILE A 70 -20.49 -4.77 -12.03
N ASP A 71 -20.39 -5.82 -12.86
CA ASP A 71 -21.06 -5.90 -14.16
C ASP A 71 -20.84 -4.64 -15.02
N PHE A 72 -19.59 -4.16 -15.09
CA PHE A 72 -19.23 -3.06 -15.97
C PHE A 72 -19.23 -3.48 -17.45
N TYR A 73 -19.60 -2.56 -18.34
CA TYR A 73 -19.41 -2.72 -19.79
C TYR A 73 -17.92 -2.97 -20.11
N CYS A 74 -17.60 -4.16 -20.64
CA CYS A 74 -16.26 -4.58 -21.05
C CYS A 74 -15.71 -3.69 -22.17
N SER A 75 -15.11 -2.56 -21.79
CA SER A 75 -14.34 -1.70 -22.67
C SER A 75 -12.91 -1.61 -22.14
N LEU A 76 -11.95 -2.00 -22.98
CA LEU A 76 -10.51 -2.01 -22.66
C LEU A 76 -10.02 -0.65 -22.13
N TYR A 77 -10.55 0.45 -22.68
CA TYR A 77 -10.20 1.80 -22.24
C TYR A 77 -10.56 2.03 -20.76
N LYS A 78 -11.75 1.61 -20.33
CA LYS A 78 -12.21 1.78 -18.95
C LYS A 78 -11.47 0.86 -17.98
N ILE A 79 -11.16 -0.36 -18.41
CA ILE A 79 -10.36 -1.31 -17.63
C ILE A 79 -8.96 -0.76 -17.39
N PHE A 80 -8.33 -0.19 -18.42
CA PHE A 80 -6.97 0.33 -18.31
C PHE A 80 -6.88 1.53 -17.35
N TRP A 81 -7.83 2.47 -17.43
CA TRP A 81 -7.91 3.59 -16.49
C TRP A 81 -8.17 3.12 -15.04
N TYR A 82 -9.02 2.11 -14.86
CA TYR A 82 -9.30 1.53 -13.56
C TYR A 82 -8.06 0.84 -12.98
N PHE A 83 -7.37 0.02 -13.78
CA PHE A 83 -6.11 -0.63 -13.40
C PHE A 83 -5.03 0.38 -13.03
N TYR A 84 -4.84 1.41 -13.84
CA TYR A 84 -3.84 2.46 -13.58
C TYR A 84 -4.10 3.20 -12.25
N THR A 85 -5.37 3.55 -11.99
CA THR A 85 -5.75 4.25 -10.76
C THR A 85 -5.54 3.37 -9.51
N MET A 86 -5.86 2.09 -9.61
CA MET A 86 -5.65 1.13 -8.51
C MET A 86 -4.17 0.87 -8.26
N PHE A 87 -3.39 0.63 -9.31
CA PHE A 87 -1.95 0.42 -9.22
C PHE A 87 -1.25 1.63 -8.57
N SER A 88 -1.59 2.85 -8.98
CA SER A 88 -1.01 4.07 -8.42
C SER A 88 -1.31 4.25 -6.93
N THR A 89 -2.49 3.84 -6.48
CA THR A 89 -2.91 4.01 -5.08
C THR A 89 -2.21 3.00 -4.19
N LEU A 90 -2.13 1.72 -4.61
CA LEU A 90 -1.40 0.67 -3.92
C LEU A 90 0.09 1.02 -3.76
N LEU A 91 0.72 1.46 -4.85
CA LEU A 91 2.13 1.82 -4.88
C LEU A 91 2.45 3.01 -3.96
N TYR A 92 1.58 4.02 -3.92
CA TYR A 92 1.70 5.14 -2.97
C TYR A 92 1.63 4.67 -1.51
N PHE A 93 0.68 3.79 -1.17
CA PHE A 93 0.54 3.29 0.19
C PHE A 93 1.72 2.42 0.64
N THR A 94 2.27 1.57 -0.24
CA THR A 94 3.43 0.73 0.08
C THR A 94 4.68 1.56 0.31
N TYR A 95 4.97 2.55 -0.55
CA TYR A 95 6.12 3.43 -0.35
C TYR A 95 6.00 4.31 0.89
N LEU A 96 4.79 4.79 1.19
CA LEU A 96 4.52 5.52 2.43
C LEU A 96 4.79 4.62 3.66
N GLY A 97 4.36 3.35 3.61
CA GLY A 97 4.64 2.35 4.66
C GLY A 97 6.15 2.14 4.88
N MET A 98 6.91 1.93 3.81
CA MET A 98 8.38 1.73 3.90
C MET A 98 9.10 2.97 4.45
N LEU A 99 8.64 4.17 4.09
CA LEU A 99 9.17 5.44 4.61
C LEU A 99 8.90 5.59 6.13
N LEU A 100 7.69 5.29 6.59
CA LEU A 100 7.35 5.35 8.02
C LEU A 100 8.16 4.34 8.85
N VAL A 101 8.34 3.13 8.32
CA VAL A 101 9.18 2.12 8.95
C VAL A 101 10.62 2.63 9.01
N SER A 102 11.15 3.32 7.98
CA SER A 102 12.52 3.89 7.99
C SER A 102 12.76 4.94 9.05
N ILE A 103 11.74 5.70 9.43
CA ILE A 103 11.85 6.77 10.44
C ILE A 103 11.76 6.20 11.86
N THR A 104 11.07 5.08 12.04
CA THR A 104 10.79 4.52 13.36
C THR A 104 11.75 3.38 13.72
N PRO A 105 12.34 3.37 14.92
CA PRO A 105 13.26 2.32 15.35
C PRO A 105 12.55 1.07 15.88
N ASN A 106 11.24 1.11 16.10
CA ASN A 106 10.47 0.05 16.77
C ASN A 106 9.21 -0.31 15.98
N PHE A 107 8.99 -1.62 15.76
CA PHE A 107 7.88 -2.17 14.97
C PHE A 107 6.51 -1.75 15.51
N GLN A 108 6.34 -1.73 16.84
CA GLN A 108 5.09 -1.33 17.46
C GLN A 108 4.74 0.13 17.14
N VAL A 109 5.72 1.04 17.17
CA VAL A 109 5.53 2.46 16.83
C VAL A 109 5.20 2.63 15.35
N ALA A 110 5.85 1.86 14.47
CA ALA A 110 5.58 1.86 13.04
C ALA A 110 4.13 1.46 12.71
N SER A 111 3.61 0.42 13.37
CA SER A 111 2.24 -0.07 13.15
C SER A 111 1.16 0.95 13.58
N VAL A 112 1.40 1.66 14.68
CA VAL A 112 0.50 2.71 15.18
C VAL A 112 0.52 3.92 14.25
N LEU A 113 1.72 4.34 13.81
CA LEU A 113 1.88 5.48 12.90
C LEU A 113 1.28 5.21 11.52
N ALA A 114 1.45 3.99 10.99
CA ALA A 114 0.83 3.58 9.73
C ALA A 114 -0.71 3.61 9.84
N SER A 115 -1.26 3.07 10.93
CA SER A 115 -2.71 3.09 11.20
C SER A 115 -3.28 4.51 11.28
N PHE A 116 -2.53 5.44 11.88
CA PHE A 116 -2.89 6.85 11.93
C PHE A 116 -2.90 7.48 10.53
N CYS A 117 -1.84 7.28 9.74
CA CYS A 117 -1.75 7.79 8.37
C CYS A 117 -2.89 7.26 7.46
N TYR A 118 -3.24 5.97 7.54
CA TYR A 118 -4.37 5.43 6.77
C TYR A 118 -5.69 6.06 7.17
N THR A 119 -5.87 6.36 8.45
CA THR A 119 -7.12 6.97 8.96
C THR A 119 -7.27 8.41 8.45
N VAL A 120 -6.18 9.18 8.42
CA VAL A 120 -6.16 10.54 7.86
C VAL A 120 -6.44 10.52 6.36
N LEU A 121 -5.81 9.62 5.61
CA LEU A 121 -6.05 9.49 4.16
C LEU A 121 -7.48 9.03 3.85
N ASN A 122 -8.08 8.19 4.70
CA ASN A 122 -9.49 7.84 4.61
C ASN A 122 -10.41 9.02 4.87
N LEU A 123 -10.08 9.90 5.82
CA LEU A 123 -10.86 11.11 6.10
C LEU A 123 -10.89 12.06 4.89
N PHE A 124 -9.74 12.28 4.26
CA PHE A 124 -9.62 13.11 3.06
C PHE A 124 -10.24 12.48 1.80
N SER A 125 -10.53 11.18 1.80
CA SER A 125 -11.21 10.49 0.69
C SER A 125 -12.71 10.80 0.58
N GLY A 126 -13.26 11.60 1.50
CA GLY A 126 -14.64 12.12 1.45
C GLY A 126 -15.73 11.12 1.86
N PHE A 127 -15.36 9.97 2.42
CA PHE A 127 -16.32 8.93 2.84
C PHE A 127 -16.93 9.17 4.23
N LEU A 128 -16.21 9.87 5.12
CA LEU A 128 -16.59 10.10 6.52
C LEU A 128 -17.41 11.38 6.76
N ILE A 129 -17.52 12.26 5.76
CA ILE A 129 -18.34 13.47 5.84
C ILE A 129 -19.62 13.21 5.04
N PRO A 130 -20.72 12.75 5.69
CA PRO A 130 -22.02 12.77 5.04
C PRO A 130 -22.37 14.23 4.69
N ALA A 131 -22.83 14.46 3.46
CA ALA A 131 -23.38 15.76 3.09
C ALA A 131 -24.49 16.13 4.09
N PRO A 132 -24.60 17.41 4.53
CA PRO A 132 -25.69 17.82 5.41
C PRO A 132 -27.02 17.49 4.71
N VAL A 133 -27.80 16.61 5.32
CA VAL A 133 -29.21 16.42 4.95
C VAL A 133 -29.93 17.71 5.29
N SER A 134 -30.09 18.59 4.31
CA SER A 134 -31.11 19.65 4.36
C SER A 134 -32.47 18.95 4.41
N GLN A 135 -33.04 18.88 5.62
CA GLN A 135 -34.42 18.45 5.84
C GLN A 135 -35.34 19.57 5.34
N LEU A 136 -35.91 19.40 4.15
CA LEU A 136 -37.08 20.14 3.66
C LEU A 136 -38.14 19.12 3.25
#